data_AF-A0A954T0I5-F1
#
_entry.id   AF-A0A954T0I5-F1
#
_cell.length_a   1.000
_cell.length_b   1.000
_cell.length_c   1.000
_cell.angle_alpha   90.00
_cell.angle_beta   90.00
_cell.angle_gamma   90.00
#
_symmetry.space_group_name_H-M   'P 1'
#
loop_
_entity.id
_entity.type
_entity.pdbx_description
1 polymer ?
#
loop_
_entity_poly.entity_id
_entity_poly.type
_entity_poly.pdbx_seq_one_letter_code
_entity_poly.pdbx_strand_id
1 'polypeptide(L)'
;MPIWEFWVDVGGTFTDCVARSPDGALSTIKTLSSGVTPGCVRQRLDDQQIADPARSDNPSGFWNGYRLRFFRTVDGTGFETSVIDNSEAGILVTSEPLPN
;
A
#
# COMPACT_ATOMS: atom_id res chain seq x y z
N MET A 1 -4.91 -15.65 26.27
CA MET A 1 -4.67 -16.21 24.92
C MET A 1 -3.35 -15.65 24.42
N PRO A 2 -2.55 -16.39 23.64
CA PRO A 2 -1.35 -15.84 23.01
C PRO A 2 -1.72 -14.63 22.14
N ILE A 3 -0.83 -13.66 22.04
CA ILE A 3 -0.98 -12.49 21.16
C ILE A 3 -0.12 -12.68 19.91
N TRP A 4 -0.29 -11.82 18.92
CA TRP A 4 0.64 -11.74 17.81
C TRP A 4 2.04 -11.36 18.29
N GLU A 5 3.05 -11.96 17.69
CA GLU A 5 4.45 -11.60 17.89
C GLU A 5 5.12 -11.37 16.55
N PHE A 6 6.03 -10.39 16.51
CA PHE A 6 6.74 -10.00 15.30
C PHE A 6 8.24 -9.89 15.59
N TRP A 7 9.05 -10.44 14.68
CA TRP A 7 10.48 -10.20 14.61
C TRP A 7 10.77 -9.49 13.30
N VAL A 8 11.42 -8.33 13.37
CA VAL A 8 11.67 -7.46 12.23
C VAL A 8 13.17 -7.17 12.16
N ASP A 9 13.79 -7.52 11.04
CA ASP A 9 15.19 -7.23 10.74
C ASP A 9 15.26 -6.29 9.54
N VAL A 10 15.60 -5.03 9.79
CA VAL A 10 15.74 -4.00 8.75
C VAL A 10 17.18 -4.00 8.25
N GLY A 11 17.40 -4.56 7.07
CA GLY A 11 18.67 -4.45 6.37
C GLY A 11 18.76 -3.20 5.50
N GLY A 12 19.84 -3.09 4.71
CA GLY A 12 20.05 -1.96 3.79
C GLY A 12 19.02 -1.90 2.65
N THR A 13 18.73 -3.03 2.00
CA THR A 13 17.81 -3.09 0.84
C THR A 13 16.45 -3.66 1.22
N PHE A 14 16.43 -4.67 2.08
CA PHE A 14 15.23 -5.41 2.44
C PHE A 14 15.03 -5.46 3.96
N THR A 15 13.77 -5.49 4.36
CA THR A 15 13.30 -5.78 5.71
C THR A 15 12.68 -7.17 5.72
N ASP A 16 13.22 -8.04 6.55
CA ASP A 16 12.67 -9.37 6.82
C ASP A 16 11.74 -9.30 8.04
N CYS A 17 10.53 -9.79 7.90
CA CYS A 17 9.57 -9.87 8.99
C CYS A 17 9.08 -11.32 9.14
N VAL A 18 9.15 -11.82 10.38
CA VAL A 18 8.54 -13.07 10.80
C VAL A 18 7.42 -12.72 11.77
N ALA A 19 6.23 -13.27 11.54
CA ALA A 19 5.09 -13.12 12.43
C ALA A 19 4.67 -14.49 12.98
N ARG A 20 4.39 -14.55 14.28
CA ARG A 20 3.69 -15.69 14.90
C ARG A 20 2.28 -15.25 15.27
N SER A 21 1.29 -15.95 14.73
CA SER A 21 -0.12 -15.71 15.06
C SER A 21 -0.48 -16.29 16.43
N PRO A 22 -1.61 -15.86 17.02
CA PRO A 22 -2.11 -16.39 18.29
C PRO A 22 -2.31 -17.91 18.35
N ASP A 23 -2.54 -18.57 17.21
CA ASP A 23 -2.66 -20.03 17.07
C ASP A 23 -1.32 -20.74 16.87
N GLY A 24 -0.21 -19.99 16.85
CA GLY A 24 1.15 -20.49 16.71
C GLY A 24 1.66 -20.63 15.27
N ALA A 25 0.85 -20.31 14.25
CA ALA A 25 1.31 -20.34 12.87
C ALA A 25 2.38 -19.27 12.60
N LEU A 26 3.37 -19.61 11.78
CA LEU A 26 4.43 -18.70 11.36
C LEU A 26 4.17 -18.20 9.95
N SER A 27 4.32 -16.89 9.75
CA SER A 27 4.28 -16.23 8.45
C SER A 27 5.54 -15.41 8.25
N THR A 28 6.04 -15.34 7.02
CA THR A 28 7.22 -14.55 6.69
C THR A 28 6.95 -13.64 5.50
N ILE A 29 7.49 -12.42 5.56
CA ILE A 29 7.46 -11.48 4.44
C ILE A 29 8.79 -10.73 4.36
N LYS A 30 9.27 -10.54 3.13
CA LYS A 30 10.42 -9.68 2.83
C LYS A 30 9.92 -8.50 2.00
N THR A 31 10.18 -7.30 2.47
CA THR A 31 9.80 -6.05 1.79
C THR A 31 11.01 -5.15 1.57
N LEU A 32 10.89 -4.12 0.74
CA LEU A 32 11.94 -3.11 0.60
C LEU A 32 12.06 -2.29 1.89
N SER A 33 13.30 -2.05 2.36
CA SER A 33 13.55 -1.24 3.57
C SER A 33 13.14 0.22 3.43
N SER A 34 12.84 0.68 2.22
CA SER A 34 12.36 2.05 1.97
C SER A 34 10.99 2.36 2.60
N GLY A 35 10.23 1.35 3.01
CA GLY A 35 8.85 1.52 3.47
C GLY A 35 7.87 1.93 2.36
N VAL A 36 8.29 1.84 1.09
CA VAL A 36 7.44 2.13 -0.07
C VAL A 36 6.82 0.83 -0.57
N THR A 37 5.50 0.81 -0.70
CA THR A 37 4.76 -0.30 -1.31
C THR A 37 4.41 0.03 -2.75
N PRO A 38 4.96 -0.69 -3.75
CA PRO A 38 4.59 -0.51 -5.15
C PRO A 38 3.09 -0.74 -5.38
N GLY A 39 2.48 0.07 -6.22
CA GLY A 39 1.09 -0.06 -6.67
C GLY A 39 1.02 -0.06 -8.19
N CYS A 40 -0.13 -0.45 -8.75
CA CYS A 40 -0.38 -0.45 -10.18
C CYS A 40 -1.74 0.18 -10.48
N VAL A 41 -1.75 1.39 -11.04
CA VAL A 41 -3.00 2.01 -11.52
C VAL A 41 -3.48 1.21 -12.74
N ARG A 42 -4.53 0.41 -12.58
CA ARG A 42 -5.16 -0.30 -13.70
C ARG A 42 -6.11 0.61 -14.46
N GLN A 43 -6.88 1.40 -13.74
CA GLN A 43 -7.90 2.27 -14.32
C GLN A 43 -8.10 3.50 -13.43
N ARG A 44 -8.31 4.65 -14.07
CA ARG A 44 -8.91 5.83 -13.45
C ARG A 44 -10.43 5.71 -13.60
N LEU A 45 -11.15 5.66 -12.50
CA LEU A 45 -12.60 5.51 -12.49
C LEU A 45 -13.30 6.87 -12.64
N ASP A 46 -12.75 7.90 -12.00
CA ASP A 46 -13.18 9.29 -12.13
C ASP A 46 -12.02 10.26 -11.77
N ASP A 47 -12.32 11.51 -11.45
CA ASP A 47 -11.30 12.53 -11.14
C ASP A 47 -10.60 12.33 -9.79
N GLN A 48 -11.06 11.44 -8.92
CA GLN A 48 -10.45 11.20 -7.61
C GLN A 48 -10.28 9.71 -7.30
N GLN A 49 -10.73 8.81 -8.19
CA GLN A 49 -10.73 7.38 -7.95
C GLN A 49 -9.85 6.62 -8.93
N ILE A 50 -9.01 5.75 -8.38
CA ILE A 50 -8.24 4.76 -9.14
C ILE A 50 -8.55 3.35 -8.67
N ALA A 51 -8.49 2.40 -9.60
CA ALA A 51 -8.42 0.99 -9.31
C ALA A 51 -6.95 0.53 -9.31
N ASP A 52 -6.49 0.00 -8.17
CA ASP A 52 -5.22 -0.69 -7.99
C ASP A 52 -5.44 -2.15 -7.58
N PRO A 53 -5.36 -3.10 -8.53
CA PRO A 53 -5.59 -4.52 -8.25
C PRO A 53 -4.68 -5.10 -7.18
N ALA A 54 -3.50 -4.53 -6.95
CA ALA A 54 -2.58 -4.99 -5.91
C ALA A 54 -3.11 -4.71 -4.49
N ARG A 55 -4.22 -3.98 -4.35
CA ARG A 55 -4.89 -3.65 -3.08
C ARG A 55 -6.22 -4.39 -2.88
N SER A 56 -6.54 -5.35 -3.73
CA SER A 56 -7.84 -6.06 -3.69
C SER A 56 -8.00 -6.96 -2.47
N ASP A 57 -6.91 -7.53 -1.95
CA ASP A 57 -6.95 -8.46 -0.81
C ASP A 57 -6.60 -7.77 0.53
N ASN A 58 -6.65 -6.43 0.58
CA ASN A 58 -6.30 -5.68 1.78
C ASN A 58 -7.53 -5.39 2.64
N PRO A 59 -7.38 -5.27 3.97
CA PRO A 59 -8.48 -4.88 4.84
C PRO A 59 -9.08 -3.53 4.42
N SER A 60 -10.39 -3.38 4.62
CA SER A 60 -11.10 -2.13 4.35
C SER A 60 -10.46 -0.96 5.13
N GLY A 61 -10.21 0.15 4.44
CA GLY A 61 -9.63 1.37 5.00
C GLY A 61 -8.15 1.27 5.37
N PHE A 62 -7.46 0.17 5.06
CA PHE A 62 -6.06 -0.05 5.43
C PHE A 62 -5.13 1.06 4.93
N TRP A 63 -5.43 1.62 3.74
CA TRP A 63 -4.62 2.66 3.12
C TRP A 63 -5.05 4.09 3.46
N ASN A 64 -6.08 4.29 4.29
CA ASN A 64 -6.55 5.64 4.62
C ASN A 64 -5.43 6.47 5.28
N GLY A 65 -5.21 7.69 4.78
CA GLY A 65 -4.13 8.58 5.22
C GLY A 65 -2.76 8.27 4.62
N TYR A 66 -2.60 7.18 3.85
CA TYR A 66 -1.35 6.92 3.13
C TYR A 66 -1.15 7.91 1.98
N ARG A 67 0.12 8.22 1.71
CA ARG A 67 0.51 9.05 0.58
C ARG A 67 0.68 8.21 -0.68
N LEU A 68 0.04 8.63 -1.76
CA LEU A 68 0.26 8.12 -3.11
C LEU A 68 1.26 9.01 -3.83
N ARG A 69 2.19 8.37 -4.53
CA ARG A 69 3.13 9.03 -5.45
C ARG A 69 2.96 8.40 -6.82
N PHE A 70 2.51 9.18 -7.78
CA PHE A 70 2.42 8.80 -9.17
C PHE A 70 3.69 9.25 -9.87
N PHE A 71 4.28 8.37 -10.70
CA PHE A 71 5.45 8.67 -11.50
C PHE A 71 5.05 8.73 -12.96
N ARG A 72 5.26 9.87 -13.62
CA ARG A 72 5.09 9.98 -15.06
C ARG A 72 6.39 9.59 -15.75
N THR A 73 6.34 8.52 -16.52
CA THR A 73 7.51 8.01 -17.26
C THR A 73 7.94 8.92 -18.41
N VAL A 74 7.04 9.78 -18.90
CA VAL A 74 7.27 10.62 -20.09
C VAL A 74 8.15 11.84 -19.81
N ASP A 75 7.99 12.50 -18.66
CA ASP A 75 8.67 13.76 -18.34
C ASP A 75 9.35 13.74 -16.95
N GLY A 76 9.28 12.62 -16.23
CA GLY A 76 9.86 12.48 -14.89
C GLY A 76 9.14 13.29 -13.81
N THR A 77 8.00 13.92 -14.13
CA THR A 77 7.20 14.63 -13.14
C THR A 77 6.40 13.65 -12.29
N GLY A 78 6.18 14.01 -11.03
CA GLY A 78 5.39 13.23 -10.09
C GLY A 78 4.18 14.01 -9.61
N PHE A 79 3.09 13.30 -9.34
CA PHE A 79 1.93 13.83 -8.63
C PHE A 79 1.83 13.13 -7.28
N GLU A 80 1.66 13.90 -6.21
CA GLU A 80 1.44 13.35 -4.87
C GLU A 80 0.05 13.73 -4.37
N THR A 81 -0.62 12.78 -3.71
CA THR A 81 -1.92 12.99 -3.05
C THR A 81 -2.04 12.02 -1.88
N SER A 82 -3.09 12.13 -1.08
CA SER A 82 -3.36 11.20 0.03
C SER A 82 -4.61 10.37 -0.24
N VAL A 83 -4.65 9.15 0.26
CA VAL A 83 -5.86 8.32 0.25
C VAL A 83 -6.82 8.83 1.33
N ILE A 84 -8.01 9.27 0.93
CA ILE A 84 -9.07 9.69 1.87
C ILE A 84 -10.07 8.56 2.14
N ASP A 85 -10.23 7.64 1.20
CA ASP A 85 -11.02 6.43 1.39
C ASP A 85 -10.46 5.25 0.57
N ASN A 86 -10.54 4.07 1.18
CA ASN A 86 -10.25 2.76 0.62
C ASN A 86 -11.20 1.73 1.28
N SER A 87 -12.46 2.12 1.47
CA SER A 87 -13.46 1.23 2.04
C SER A 87 -13.76 0.06 1.09
N GLU A 88 -13.73 0.32 -0.22
CA GLU A 88 -13.87 -0.66 -1.30
C GLU A 88 -12.50 -1.25 -1.70
N ALA A 89 -12.45 -2.58 -1.76
CA ALA A 89 -11.26 -3.34 -2.09
C ALA A 89 -10.68 -2.96 -3.47
N GLY A 90 -9.39 -2.67 -3.52
CA GLY A 90 -8.72 -2.28 -4.77
C GLY A 90 -9.03 -0.87 -5.27
N ILE A 91 -9.93 -0.11 -4.62
CA ILE A 91 -10.26 1.27 -5.01
C ILE A 91 -9.63 2.26 -4.04
N LEU A 92 -8.91 3.25 -4.56
CA LEU A 92 -8.31 4.32 -3.77
C LEU A 92 -8.93 5.66 -4.19
N VAL A 93 -9.52 6.35 -3.22
CA VAL A 93 -10.05 7.71 -3.38
C VAL A 93 -9.01 8.72 -2.89
N THR A 94 -8.68 9.72 -3.70
CA THR A 94 -7.62 10.69 -3.46
C THR A 94 -8.16 12.00 -2.89
N SER A 95 -7.35 12.70 -2.07
CA SER A 95 -7.70 14.00 -1.48
C SER A 95 -7.71 15.14 -2.50
N GLU A 96 -6.92 15.01 -3.56
CA GLU A 96 -6.79 15.97 -4.63
C GLU A 96 -7.21 15.31 -5.95
N PRO A 97 -7.83 16.05 -6.89
CA PRO A 97 -8.14 15.54 -8.21
C PRO A 97 -6.89 15.04 -8.94
N LEU A 98 -7.03 13.89 -9.60
CA LEU A 98 -6.01 13.27 -10.43
C LEU A 98 -5.72 14.18 -11.64
N PRO A 99 -4.43 14.40 -11.96
CA PRO A 99 -4.04 15.17 -13.14
C PRO A 99 -4.54 14.49 -14.43
N ASN A 100 -4.72 15.30 -15.47
CA ASN A 100 -5.13 14.85 -16.80
C ASN A 100 -4.00 14.13 -17.56
#